data_AF-A0ABD7E7P9-F1
#
_entry.id   AF-A0ABD7E7P9-F1
#
_cell.length_a   1.000
_cell.length_b   1.000
_cell.length_c   1.000
_cell.angle_alpha   90.00
_cell.angle_beta   90.00
_cell.angle_gamma   90.00
#
_symmetry.space_group_name_H-M   'P 1'
#
loop_
_entity.id
_entity.type
_entity.pdbx_description
1 polymer ?
#
loop_
_entity_poly.entity_id
_entity_poly.type
_entity_poly.pdbx_seq_one_letter_code
_entity_poly.pdbx_strand_id
1 'polypeptide(L)'
;MRDKFIDAIHSCLKIQLTFYSKEDNATITRLTAPMDFGPSRRAHDKSDRFHFWDYESDKKSHVLSLQPEAIVSLVVIPQNFHPQEFVSWTPNWFIARDWGQYS
;
A
#
# COMPACT_ATOMS: atom_id res chain seq x y z
N MET A 1 -12.87 -2.92 4.53
CA MET A 1 -11.44 -2.52 4.56
C MET A 1 -10.92 -2.35 3.13
N ARG A 2 -11.06 -3.37 2.28
CA ARG A 2 -10.70 -3.33 0.86
C ARG A 2 -11.25 -2.10 0.10
N ASP A 3 -12.56 -1.84 0.20
CA ASP A 3 -13.16 -0.73 -0.57
C ASP A 3 -12.56 0.63 -0.17
N LYS A 4 -12.44 0.91 1.14
CA LYS A 4 -11.76 2.12 1.64
C LYS A 4 -10.32 2.28 1.13
N PHE A 5 -9.60 1.17 0.99
CA PHE A 5 -8.25 1.17 0.45
C PHE A 5 -8.26 1.49 -1.06
N ILE A 6 -9.17 0.90 -1.82
CA ILE A 6 -9.33 1.17 -3.26
C ILE A 6 -9.79 2.61 -3.50
N ASP A 7 -10.74 3.11 -2.72
CA ASP A 7 -11.18 4.51 -2.79
C ASP A 7 -10.02 5.48 -2.54
N ALA A 8 -9.11 5.13 -1.63
CA ALA A 8 -7.91 5.91 -1.35
C ALA A 8 -6.85 5.84 -2.48
N ILE A 9 -6.77 4.73 -3.23
CA ILE A 9 -5.99 4.65 -4.48
C ILE A 9 -6.56 5.66 -5.49
N HIS A 10 -7.87 5.61 -5.73
CA HIS A 10 -8.54 6.47 -6.71
C HIS A 10 -8.49 7.96 -6.33
N SER A 11 -8.58 8.25 -5.03
CA SER A 11 -8.56 9.63 -4.51
C SER A 11 -7.14 10.16 -4.25
N CYS A 12 -6.11 9.35 -4.50
CA CYS A 12 -4.71 9.65 -4.17
C CYS A 12 -4.52 10.09 -2.71
N LEU A 13 -5.22 9.45 -1.76
CA LEU A 13 -5.17 9.78 -0.34
C LEU A 13 -4.26 8.82 0.42
N LYS A 14 -3.47 9.37 1.34
CA LYS A 14 -2.61 8.59 2.23
C LYS A 14 -3.44 7.83 3.26
N ILE A 15 -2.80 6.83 3.85
CA ILE A 15 -3.37 5.95 4.86
C ILE A 15 -2.43 5.91 6.07
N GLN A 16 -2.99 6.14 7.25
CA GLN A 16 -2.36 5.72 8.49
C GLN A 16 -2.70 4.24 8.72
N LEU A 17 -1.68 3.40 8.55
CA LEU A 17 -1.80 1.95 8.58
C LEU A 17 -1.27 1.44 9.91
N THR A 18 -2.06 0.63 10.63
CA THR A 18 -1.58 -0.12 11.79
C THR A 18 -1.58 -1.61 11.45
N PHE A 19 -0.45 -2.28 11.61
CA PHE A 19 -0.29 -3.70 11.27
C PHE A 19 0.65 -4.43 12.23
N TYR A 20 0.56 -5.76 12.27
CA TYR A 20 1.49 -6.59 13.02
C TYR A 20 2.74 -6.90 12.18
N SER A 21 3.89 -6.38 12.61
CA SER A 21 5.20 -6.73 12.06
C SER A 21 5.67 -8.04 12.69
N LYS A 22 5.79 -9.09 11.88
CA LYS A 22 6.40 -10.36 12.33
C LYS A 22 7.89 -10.22 12.62
N GLU A 23 8.56 -9.31 11.91
CA GLU A 23 9.99 -9.06 12.09
C GLU A 23 10.28 -8.42 13.44
N ASP A 24 9.49 -7.41 13.82
CA ASP A 24 9.65 -6.69 15.09
C ASP A 24 8.84 -7.33 16.23
N ASN A 25 8.05 -8.36 15.92
CA ASN A 25 7.11 -9.02 16.83
C ASN A 25 6.21 -8.02 17.58
N ALA A 26 5.73 -6.99 16.86
CA ALA A 26 5.02 -5.85 17.43
C ALA A 26 3.99 -5.27 16.46
N THR A 27 2.99 -4.58 17.00
CA THR A 27 2.06 -3.77 16.22
C THR A 27 2.67 -2.39 15.96
N ILE A 28 2.76 -2.00 14.70
CA ILE A 28 3.39 -0.76 14.25
C ILE A 28 2.36 0.07 13.50
N THR A 29 2.41 1.38 13.70
CA THR A 29 1.63 2.34 12.92
C THR A 29 2.56 3.12 12.00
N ARG A 30 2.21 3.20 10.71
CA ARG A 30 3.01 3.88 9.69
C ARG A 30 2.16 4.78 8.80
N LEU A 31 2.75 5.88 8.35
CA LEU A 31 2.19 6.70 7.28
C LEU A 31 2.50 6.09 5.92
N THR A 32 1.47 5.83 5.12
CA THR A 32 1.61 5.10 3.86
C THR A 32 0.82 5.72 2.69
N ALA A 33 1.21 5.39 1.47
CA ALA A 33 0.35 5.54 0.30
C ALA A 33 -0.17 4.15 -0.13
N PRO A 34 -1.48 3.99 -0.38
CA PRO A 34 -2.01 2.77 -1.00
C PRO A 34 -1.52 2.67 -2.44
N MET A 35 -0.75 1.63 -2.75
CA MET A 35 -0.23 1.39 -4.09
C MET A 35 -1.16 0.53 -4.91
N ASP A 36 -1.52 -0.68 -4.46
CA ASP A 36 -2.30 -1.62 -5.27
C ASP A 36 -2.98 -2.69 -4.41
N PHE A 37 -3.97 -3.38 -4.98
CA PHE A 37 -4.59 -4.54 -4.35
C PHE A 37 -4.60 -5.71 -5.33
N GLY A 38 -3.88 -6.78 -5.01
CA GLY A 38 -3.79 -7.97 -5.85
C GLY A 38 -2.70 -8.93 -5.40
N PRO A 39 -2.45 -10.01 -6.16
CA PRO A 39 -1.44 -10.98 -5.81
C PRO A 39 -0.04 -10.44 -6.04
N SER A 40 0.89 -10.76 -5.13
CA SER A 40 2.30 -10.50 -5.39
C SER A 40 2.78 -11.40 -6.52
N ARG A 41 3.25 -10.79 -7.62
CA ARG A 41 3.80 -11.54 -8.76
C ARG A 41 4.98 -12.43 -8.38
N ARG A 42 5.74 -12.04 -7.35
CA ARG A 42 6.93 -12.75 -6.84
C ARG A 42 6.60 -13.86 -5.86
N ALA A 43 5.45 -13.81 -5.19
CA ALA A 43 5.09 -14.80 -4.18
C ALA A 43 4.58 -16.09 -4.82
N HIS A 44 4.88 -17.24 -4.19
CA HIS A 44 4.28 -18.53 -4.56
C HIS A 44 2.79 -18.55 -4.20
N ASP A 45 2.45 -18.01 -3.04
CA ASP A 45 1.07 -17.72 -2.65
C ASP A 45 0.51 -16.59 -3.53
N LYS A 46 -0.62 -16.88 -4.19
CA LYS A 46 -1.33 -15.96 -5.09
C LYS A 46 -2.55 -15.33 -4.43
N SER A 47 -2.64 -15.36 -3.10
CA SER A 47 -3.63 -14.57 -2.36
C SER A 47 -3.45 -13.07 -2.60
N ASP A 48 -4.56 -12.34 -2.62
CA ASP A 48 -4.55 -10.88 -2.75
C ASP A 48 -3.94 -10.23 -1.51
N ARG A 49 -3.17 -9.16 -1.75
CA ARG A 49 -2.47 -8.40 -0.72
C ARG A 49 -2.72 -6.91 -0.90
N PHE A 50 -2.63 -6.20 0.22
CA PHE A 50 -2.58 -4.74 0.22
C PHE A 50 -1.12 -4.31 0.04
N HIS A 51 -0.85 -3.60 -1.05
CA HIS A 51 0.46 -3.05 -1.35
C HIS A 51 0.51 -1.58 -0.96
N PHE A 52 1.46 -1.21 -0.13
CA PHE A 52 1.64 0.15 0.36
C PHE A 52 3.06 0.64 0.06
N TRP A 53 3.19 1.95 -0.11
CA TRP A 53 4.46 2.65 0.03
C TRP A 53 4.56 3.20 1.45
N ASP A 54 5.58 2.81 2.20
CA ASP A 54 5.86 3.25 3.57
C ASP A 54 6.79 4.46 3.57
N TYR A 55 6.26 5.61 3.96
CA TYR A 55 7.03 6.86 4.04
C TYR A 55 8.02 6.89 5.20
N GLU A 56 7.88 5.99 6.17
CA GLU A 56 8.66 5.98 7.40
C GLU A 56 9.56 4.74 7.51
N SER A 57 9.67 3.95 6.43
CA SER A 57 10.62 2.85 6.36
C SER A 57 12.06 3.38 6.33
N ASP A 58 12.90 2.81 7.18
CA ASP A 58 14.35 3.03 7.22
C ASP A 58 15.12 2.08 6.28
N LYS A 59 14.40 1.20 5.58
CA LYS A 59 14.97 0.18 4.69
C LYS A 59 15.04 0.68 3.25
N LYS A 60 15.93 0.05 2.46
CA LYS A 60 16.03 0.29 1.01
C LYS A 60 14.72 0.05 0.25
N SER A 61 13.85 -0.82 0.75
CA SER A 61 12.55 -1.10 0.14
C SER A 61 11.44 -0.54 1.02
N HIS A 62 10.82 0.54 0.55
CA HIS A 62 9.66 1.15 1.19
C HIS A 62 8.35 0.42 0.88
N VAL A 63 8.35 -0.60 0.01
CA VAL A 63 7.12 -1.33 -0.34
C VAL A 63 6.75 -2.34 0.75
N LEU A 64 5.58 -2.16 1.35
CA LEU A 64 4.95 -3.11 2.27
C LEU A 64 3.84 -3.88 1.55
N SER A 65 3.81 -5.20 1.72
CA SER A 65 2.79 -6.06 1.08
C SER A 65 2.16 -6.97 2.12
N LEU A 66 0.96 -6.62 2.58
CA LEU A 66 0.33 -7.25 3.73
C LEU A 66 -0.88 -8.08 3.32
N GLN A 67 -1.01 -9.24 3.97
CA GLN A 67 -2.26 -9.99 3.96
C GLN A 67 -3.30 -9.27 4.84
N PRO A 68 -4.61 -9.43 4.57
CA PRO A 68 -5.65 -8.81 5.36
C PRO A 68 -5.52 -9.07 6.88
N GLU A 69 -5.10 -10.28 7.26
CA GLU A 69 -5.00 -10.72 8.65
C GLU A 69 -3.87 -10.03 9.43
N ALA A 70 -2.89 -9.46 8.72
CA ALA A 70 -1.81 -8.69 9.35
C ALA A 70 -2.22 -7.24 9.64
N ILE A 71 -3.29 -6.74 9.03
CA ILE A 71 -3.75 -5.35 9.17
C ILE A 71 -4.67 -5.25 10.38
N VAL A 72 -4.27 -4.42 11.34
CA VAL A 72 -5.06 -4.11 12.54
C VAL A 72 -6.04 -2.98 12.24
N SER A 73 -5.58 -1.91 11.57
CA SER A 73 -6.43 -0.79 11.20
C SER A 73 -5.92 -0.05 9.96
N LEU A 74 -6.85 0.63 9.29
CA LEU A 74 -6.62 1.44 8.11
C LEU A 74 -7.46 2.71 8.23
N VAL A 75 -6.80 3.84 8.38
CA VAL A 75 -7.45 5.16 8.47
C VAL A 75 -6.99 6.02 7.31
N VAL A 76 -7.92 6.35 6.41
CA VAL A 76 -7.67 7.29 5.32
C VAL A 76 -7.52 8.69 5.93
N ILE A 77 -6.47 9.39 5.54
CA ILE A 77 -6.18 10.74 6.02
C ILE A 77 -6.35 11.75 4.87
N PRO A 78 -6.79 12.99 5.16
CA PRO A 78 -7.01 14.02 4.15
C PRO A 78 -5.68 14.67 3.70
N GLN A 79 -4.71 13.84 3.34
CA GLN A 79 -3.42 14.23 2.78
C GLN A 79 -3.19 13.43 1.51
N ASN A 80 -2.84 14.11 0.43
CA ASN A 80 -2.55 13.44 -0.82
C ASN A 80 -1.14 12.85 -0.85
N PHE A 81 -0.99 11.76 -1.60
CA PHE A 81 0.30 11.35 -2.15
C PHE A 81 0.39 11.71 -3.62
N HIS A 82 1.60 11.71 -4.16
CA HIS A 82 1.82 11.86 -5.59
C HIS A 82 2.46 10.58 -6.13
N PRO A 83 1.87 9.92 -7.16
CA PRO A 83 2.41 8.66 -7.69
C PRO A 83 3.90 8.75 -8.09
N GLN A 84 4.35 9.91 -8.56
CA GLN A 84 5.76 10.17 -8.90
C GLN A 84 6.74 10.01 -7.73
N GLU A 85 6.27 10.05 -6.48
CA GLU A 85 7.10 9.85 -5.28
C GLU A 85 7.68 8.44 -5.22
N PHE A 86 7.02 7.46 -5.85
CA PHE A 86 7.42 6.06 -5.75
C PHE A 86 7.28 5.27 -7.05
N VAL A 87 6.56 5.73 -8.07
CA VAL A 87 6.44 5.03 -9.36
C VAL A 87 7.53 5.51 -10.31
N SER A 88 8.66 4.79 -10.34
CA SER A 88 9.79 5.05 -11.24
C SER A 88 9.92 4.03 -12.38
N TRP A 89 8.90 3.19 -12.58
CA TRP A 89 8.86 2.11 -13.57
C TRP A 89 7.53 2.13 -14.32
N THR A 90 7.44 1.42 -15.45
CA THR A 90 6.16 1.19 -16.14
C THR A 90 5.27 0.27 -15.30
N PRO A 91 4.19 0.78 -14.71
CA PRO A 91 3.37 -0.01 -13.82
C PRO A 91 2.54 -1.04 -14.59
N ASN A 92 2.12 -2.06 -13.85
CA ASN A 92 1.15 -3.05 -14.32
C ASN A 92 0.27 -3.35 -13.12
N TRP A 93 -0.61 -2.41 -12.79
CA TRP A 93 -1.42 -2.52 -11.58
C TRP A 93 -2.60 -3.48 -11.76
N PHE A 94 -3.09 -4.05 -10.66
CA PHE A 94 -4.29 -4.88 -10.66
C PHE A 94 -5.57 -4.05 -10.61
N ILE A 95 -5.57 -2.98 -9.81
CA ILE A 95 -6.73 -2.06 -9.75
C ILE A 95 -6.59 -1.01 -10.86
N ALA A 96 -7.62 -0.81 -11.69
CA ALA A 96 -7.61 0.30 -12.65
C ALA A 96 -7.66 1.65 -11.93
N ARG A 97 -6.95 2.66 -12.44
CA ARG A 97 -6.83 4.00 -11.82
C ARG A 97 -6.49 5.06 -12.87
N ASP A 98 -6.61 6.33 -12.49
CA ASP A 98 -6.29 7.49 -13.34
C ASP A 98 -5.23 8.37 -12.66
N TRP A 99 -4.00 7.86 -12.64
CA TRP A 99 -2.81 8.56 -12.16
C TRP A 99 -1.98 9.16 -13.32
N GLY A 100 -2.58 9.29 -14.51
CA GLY A 100 -1.86 9.65 -15.74
C GLY A 100 -0.83 8.60 -16.14
N GLN A 101 0.41 9.02 -16.43
CA GLN A 101 1.51 8.13 -16.85
C GLN A 101 1.92 7.06 -15.81
N TYR A 102 1.42 7.18 -14.58
CA TYR A 102 1.69 6.25 -13.48
C TYR A 102 0.55 5.22 -13.28
N SER A 103 -0.38 5.12 -14.23
CA SER A 103 -1.50 4.15 -14.24
C SER A 103 -1.14 2.86 -14.97
#